data_AF-A0A0S4LQS3-F1
#
_entry.id   AF-A0A0S4LQS3-F1
#
_cell.length_a   1.000
_cell.length_b   1.000
_cell.length_c   1.000
_cell.angle_alpha   90.00
_cell.angle_beta   90.00
_cell.angle_gamma   90.00
#
_symmetry.space_group_name_H-M   'P 1'
#
loop_
_entity.id
_entity.type
_entity.pdbx_description
1 polymer ?
#
loop_
_entity_poly.entity_id
_entity_poly.type
_entity_poly.pdbx_seq_one_letter_code
_entity_poly.pdbx_strand_id
1 'polypeptide(L)'
;MRLWSSPEGVVPSGRSSFRWQPHPILSPTVALWLIVLPVDGAWAITASEISSTLAQQAKAASPYIGSAMAVLATLQQAAVLPPEGTREADRIIQAVIQLQSIFAKGTDPSIQEFARRALTNKRGADAATSLEHFRAGGWTADMLEALADADSNASPDERKTLATGLGQFNLSVDDFRRFMQLVRDGRSALTAQGLAFQEVYTHHRSTMPGAAR
;
A
#
# COMPACT_ATOMS: atom_id res chain seq x y z
N MET A 1 66.01 -15.60 -12.45
CA MET A 1 66.32 -14.98 -13.76
C MET A 1 65.61 -13.65 -13.84
N ARG A 2 66.40 -12.57 -14.07
CA ARG A 2 66.06 -11.15 -14.40
C ARG A 2 65.13 -10.41 -13.42
N LEU A 3 65.61 -9.59 -12.47
CA LEU A 3 66.31 -8.29 -12.56
C LEU A 3 65.59 -7.24 -13.42
N TRP A 4 64.98 -6.24 -12.77
CA TRP A 4 65.36 -4.84 -12.99
C TRP A 4 65.06 -3.98 -11.74
N SER A 5 66.01 -3.10 -11.43
CA SER A 5 66.11 -2.29 -10.22
C SER A 5 66.07 -0.79 -10.55
N SER A 6 65.68 0.01 -9.55
CA SER A 6 66.24 1.34 -9.19
C SER A 6 65.91 2.57 -10.07
N PRO A 7 66.21 3.82 -9.62
CA PRO A 7 66.63 4.29 -8.28
C PRO A 7 65.90 5.55 -7.74
N GLU A 8 66.28 5.86 -6.50
CA GLU A 8 66.07 7.08 -5.71
C GLU A 8 66.51 8.41 -6.38
N GLY A 9 65.98 9.50 -5.83
CA GLY A 9 66.78 10.71 -5.58
C GLY A 9 66.19 12.00 -6.12
N VAL A 10 65.80 12.89 -5.22
CA VAL A 10 66.46 14.19 -4.96
C VAL A 10 65.46 15.13 -4.26
N VAL A 11 65.77 15.48 -3.02
CA VAL A 11 65.26 16.66 -2.30
C VAL A 11 66.23 17.81 -2.58
N PRO A 12 65.73 19.04 -2.77
CA PRO A 12 66.41 20.17 -2.16
C PRO A 12 65.46 21.13 -1.42
N SER A 13 65.94 21.51 -0.24
CA SER A 13 65.44 22.55 0.64
C SER A 13 65.57 23.94 0.01
N GLY A 14 64.52 24.77 0.14
CA GLY A 14 64.57 26.19 -0.23
C GLY A 14 63.67 27.01 0.68
N ARG A 15 64.28 27.68 1.66
CA ARG A 15 63.66 28.56 2.66
C ARG A 15 63.83 30.01 2.19
N SER A 16 62.75 30.77 2.01
CA SER A 16 62.69 32.23 2.33
C SER A 16 61.40 32.91 1.83
N SER A 17 60.55 33.25 2.80
CA SER A 17 59.89 34.56 3.02
C SER A 17 59.67 35.50 1.82
N PHE A 18 58.40 35.78 1.51
CA PHE A 18 58.01 37.12 1.04
C PHE A 18 56.64 37.53 1.59
N ARG A 19 56.57 38.83 1.87
CA ARG A 19 55.67 39.55 2.78
C ARG A 19 54.61 40.31 1.97
N TRP A 20 53.52 40.69 2.65
CA TRP A 20 52.54 41.77 2.37
C TRP A 20 51.14 41.38 1.87
N GLN A 21 50.16 41.56 2.78
CA GLN A 21 48.80 42.10 2.55
C GLN A 21 48.87 43.47 1.81
N PRO A 22 47.80 44.08 1.20
CA PRO A 22 46.38 44.06 1.60
C PRO A 22 45.30 44.13 0.47
N HIS A 23 44.02 44.16 0.87
CA HIS A 23 42.72 44.41 0.20
C HIS A 23 42.73 45.38 -1.02
N PRO A 24 41.79 45.33 -2.01
CA PRO A 24 40.35 45.68 -1.81
C PRO A 24 39.27 45.11 -2.80
N ILE A 25 38.02 45.06 -2.29
CA ILE A 25 36.73 45.57 -2.82
C ILE A 25 36.34 45.37 -4.32
N LEU A 26 35.06 44.95 -4.50
CA LEU A 26 34.08 45.12 -5.61
C LEU A 26 33.76 43.90 -6.51
N SER A 27 32.52 43.41 -6.31
CA SER A 27 31.49 42.82 -7.20
C SER A 27 31.66 42.93 -8.74
N PRO A 28 30.77 42.33 -9.56
CA PRO A 28 30.00 41.09 -9.45
C PRO A 28 30.15 40.20 -10.72
N THR A 29 30.07 38.88 -10.59
CA THR A 29 29.79 38.00 -11.75
C THR A 29 28.77 36.97 -11.32
N VAL A 30 27.51 37.23 -11.64
CA VAL A 30 26.42 36.26 -11.57
C VAL A 30 26.72 35.20 -12.63
N ALA A 31 27.39 34.13 -12.21
CA ALA A 31 27.57 32.94 -13.02
C ALA A 31 26.29 32.10 -12.95
N LEU A 32 25.59 32.12 -14.07
CA LEU A 32 24.58 31.17 -14.52
C LEU A 32 24.96 29.73 -14.11
N TRP A 33 24.25 29.15 -13.15
CA TRP A 33 24.25 27.71 -12.93
C TRP A 33 22.91 27.13 -13.40
N LEU A 34 23.00 26.38 -14.50
CA LEU A 34 21.99 25.46 -15.00
C LEU A 34 21.55 24.53 -13.87
N ILE A 35 20.30 24.69 -13.42
CA ILE A 35 19.64 23.69 -12.59
C ILE A 35 19.34 22.50 -13.51
N VAL A 36 20.21 21.50 -13.46
CA VAL A 36 19.87 20.14 -13.88
C VAL A 36 18.90 19.60 -12.83
N LEU A 37 17.62 19.57 -13.16
CA LEU A 37 16.64 18.75 -12.45
C LEU A 37 16.90 17.29 -12.85
N PRO A 38 17.22 16.38 -11.91
CA PRO A 38 17.02 14.97 -12.18
C PRO A 38 15.51 14.69 -12.11
N VAL A 39 14.91 14.51 -13.29
CA VAL A 39 13.64 13.82 -13.44
C VAL A 39 13.94 12.31 -13.39
N ASP A 40 13.83 11.72 -12.20
CA ASP A 40 13.74 10.28 -12.00
C ASP A 40 13.22 10.10 -10.56
N GLY A 41 12.03 9.58 -10.32
CA GLY A 41 11.52 8.37 -10.94
C GLY A 41 11.74 7.14 -10.04
N ALA A 42 11.72 7.27 -8.70
CA ALA A 42 11.64 6.13 -7.80
C ALA A 42 11.14 6.53 -6.41
N TRP A 43 9.82 6.53 -6.20
CA TRP A 43 9.29 6.33 -4.86
C TRP A 43 9.45 4.84 -4.52
N ALA A 44 10.68 4.41 -4.25
CA ALA A 44 10.93 3.11 -3.67
C ALA A 44 10.66 3.23 -2.16
N ILE A 45 9.38 3.33 -1.79
CA ILE A 45 8.99 3.25 -0.38
C ILE A 45 9.23 1.81 0.03
N THR A 46 10.26 1.59 0.84
CA THR A 46 10.59 0.26 1.33
C THR A 46 9.48 -0.24 2.28
N ALA A 47 9.27 -1.55 2.42
CA ALA A 47 8.27 -2.11 3.35
C ALA A 47 8.47 -1.63 4.80
N SER A 48 9.72 -1.30 5.20
CA SER A 48 10.04 -0.62 6.45
C SER A 48 9.47 0.80 6.52
N GLU A 49 9.53 1.55 5.42
CA GLU A 49 8.95 2.89 5.35
C GLU A 49 7.42 2.86 5.31
N ILE A 50 6.79 1.87 4.65
CA ILE A 50 5.33 1.66 4.68
C ILE A 50 4.88 1.27 6.09
N SER A 51 5.60 0.37 6.75
CA SER A 51 5.35 0.01 8.14
C SER A 51 5.54 1.22 9.07
N SER A 52 6.54 2.07 8.80
CA SER A 52 6.81 3.28 9.60
C SER A 52 5.79 4.39 9.35
N THR A 53 5.29 4.56 8.11
CA THR A 53 4.28 5.57 7.77
C THR A 53 2.90 5.17 8.27
N LEU A 54 2.54 3.88 8.19
CA LEU A 54 1.36 3.31 8.85
C LEU A 54 1.47 3.38 10.37
N ALA A 55 2.65 3.12 10.96
CA ALA A 55 2.89 3.27 12.39
C ALA A 55 2.85 4.74 12.85
N GLN A 56 3.29 5.69 12.01
CA GLN A 56 3.26 7.12 12.32
C GLN A 56 1.85 7.70 12.21
N GLN A 57 0.98 7.12 11.36
CA GLN A 57 -0.47 7.39 11.33
C GLN A 57 -1.26 6.68 12.43
N ALA A 58 -0.68 5.71 13.14
CA ALA A 58 -1.33 5.00 14.26
C ALA A 58 -1.51 5.87 15.53
N LYS A 59 -1.15 7.16 15.50
CA LYS A 59 -1.24 8.06 16.66
C LYS A 59 -2.67 8.42 17.10
N ALA A 60 -3.69 7.89 16.41
CA ALA A 60 -4.96 7.48 16.99
C ALA A 60 -5.36 6.19 16.27
N ALA A 61 -5.39 5.05 16.96
CA ALA A 61 -5.55 3.73 16.36
C ALA A 61 -6.92 3.56 15.68
N SER A 62 -7.03 3.98 14.42
CA SER A 62 -8.27 3.90 13.65
C SER A 62 -8.62 2.43 13.37
N PRO A 63 -9.86 1.99 13.67
CA PRO A 63 -10.29 0.60 13.42
C PRO A 63 -10.16 0.20 11.95
N TYR A 64 -10.32 1.17 11.03
CA TYR A 64 -10.14 0.99 9.59
C TYR A 64 -8.71 0.63 9.17
N ILE A 65 -7.70 1.12 9.90
CA ILE A 65 -6.29 0.77 9.59
C ILE A 65 -6.06 -0.68 10.02
N GLY A 66 -6.48 -1.03 11.24
CA GLY A 66 -6.32 -2.40 11.74
C GLY A 66 -7.07 -3.44 10.93
N SER A 67 -8.27 -3.11 10.43
CA SER A 67 -9.02 -4.01 9.55
C SER A 67 -8.33 -4.21 8.20
N ALA A 68 -7.77 -3.16 7.59
CA ALA A 68 -6.99 -3.28 6.35
C ALA A 68 -5.70 -4.09 6.55
N MET A 69 -4.97 -3.86 7.64
CA MET A 69 -3.80 -4.66 7.99
C MET A 69 -4.15 -6.13 8.22
N ALA A 70 -5.29 -6.42 8.87
CA ALA A 70 -5.76 -7.79 9.06
C ALA A 70 -6.07 -8.49 7.73
N VAL A 71 -6.62 -7.78 6.74
CA VAL A 71 -6.80 -8.32 5.38
C VAL A 71 -5.46 -8.71 4.78
N LEU A 72 -4.51 -7.78 4.76
CA LEU A 72 -3.18 -8.03 4.17
C LEU A 72 -2.47 -9.20 4.87
N ALA A 73 -2.51 -9.27 6.19
CA ALA A 73 -1.93 -10.37 6.97
C ALA A 73 -2.61 -11.72 6.66
N THR A 74 -3.94 -11.73 6.48
CA THR A 74 -4.68 -12.95 6.09
C THR A 74 -4.27 -13.45 4.71
N LEU A 75 -4.17 -12.53 3.73
CA LEU A 75 -3.73 -12.88 2.37
C LEU A 75 -2.25 -13.28 2.31
N GLN A 76 -1.41 -12.68 3.16
CA GLN A 76 -0.01 -13.07 3.33
C GLN A 76 0.11 -14.49 3.88
N GLN A 77 -0.65 -14.82 4.93
CA GLN A 77 -0.67 -16.18 5.50
C GLN A 77 -1.17 -17.22 4.49
N ALA A 78 -2.11 -16.83 3.62
CA ALA A 78 -2.58 -17.68 2.53
C ALA A 78 -1.56 -17.81 1.38
N ALA A 79 -0.44 -17.07 1.41
CA ALA A 79 0.58 -17.03 0.37
C ALA A 79 0.05 -16.65 -1.03
N VAL A 80 -0.95 -15.75 -1.09
CA VAL A 80 -1.57 -15.30 -2.35
C VAL A 80 -1.21 -13.87 -2.74
N LEU A 81 -0.55 -13.12 -1.86
CA LEU A 81 -0.07 -11.79 -2.20
C LEU A 81 1.07 -11.87 -3.23
N PRO A 82 1.15 -10.90 -4.16
CA PRO A 82 2.31 -10.79 -5.03
C PRO A 82 3.56 -10.47 -4.20
N PRO A 83 4.77 -10.68 -4.77
CA PRO A 83 6.01 -10.38 -4.08
C PRO A 83 6.07 -8.94 -3.59
N GLU A 84 6.57 -8.75 -2.37
CA GLU A 84 6.76 -7.43 -1.77
C GLU A 84 7.70 -6.56 -2.62
N GLY A 85 7.47 -5.24 -2.60
CA GLY A 85 8.24 -4.27 -3.38
C GLY A 85 7.92 -4.25 -4.88
N THR A 86 6.96 -5.07 -5.33
CA THR A 86 6.42 -4.96 -6.69
C THR A 86 5.34 -3.88 -6.76
N ARG A 87 5.20 -3.25 -7.93
CA ARG A 87 4.09 -2.30 -8.19
C ARG A 87 2.72 -2.92 -7.97
N GLU A 88 2.61 -4.24 -8.13
CA GLU A 88 1.36 -4.96 -7.90
C GLU A 88 1.01 -5.06 -6.42
N ALA A 89 2.00 -5.31 -5.55
CA ALA A 89 1.81 -5.28 -4.11
C ALA A 89 1.35 -3.89 -3.64
N ASP A 90 1.99 -2.82 -4.12
CA ASP A 90 1.60 -1.44 -3.79
C ASP A 90 0.16 -1.15 -4.22
N ARG A 91 -0.21 -1.59 -5.43
CA ARG A 91 -1.55 -1.42 -5.98
C ARG A 91 -2.61 -2.16 -5.16
N ILE A 92 -2.31 -3.35 -4.65
CA ILE A 92 -3.22 -4.08 -3.76
C ILE A 92 -3.39 -3.36 -2.42
N ILE A 93 -2.30 -2.91 -1.80
CA ILE A 93 -2.35 -2.16 -0.53
C ILE A 93 -3.25 -0.93 -0.68
N GLN A 94 -3.05 -0.16 -1.77
CA GLN A 94 -3.89 0.99 -2.09
C GLN A 94 -5.36 0.58 -2.31
N ALA A 95 -5.62 -0.48 -3.07
CA ALA A 95 -6.97 -0.98 -3.32
C ALA A 95 -7.68 -1.38 -2.02
N VAL A 96 -7.02 -2.09 -1.09
CA VAL A 96 -7.62 -2.50 0.19
C VAL A 96 -8.10 -1.28 0.99
N ILE A 97 -7.29 -0.22 1.06
CA ILE A 97 -7.59 0.99 1.84
C ILE A 97 -8.67 1.84 1.16
N GLN A 98 -8.56 2.04 -0.14
CA GLN A 98 -9.48 2.90 -0.90
C GLN A 98 -10.85 2.24 -1.03
N LEU A 99 -10.92 0.94 -1.37
CA LEU A 99 -12.19 0.21 -1.46
C LEU A 99 -12.90 0.17 -0.11
N GLN A 100 -12.17 0.02 1.00
CA GLN A 100 -12.76 0.11 2.33
C GLN A 100 -13.45 1.46 2.53
N SER A 101 -12.77 2.55 2.15
CA SER A 101 -13.31 3.90 2.29
C SER A 101 -14.54 4.10 1.41
N ILE A 102 -14.50 3.62 0.16
CA ILE A 102 -15.60 3.72 -0.80
C ILE A 102 -16.83 2.97 -0.31
N PHE A 103 -16.67 1.70 0.09
CA PHE A 103 -17.81 0.91 0.54
C PHE A 103 -18.34 1.39 1.90
N ALA A 104 -17.48 1.83 2.82
CA ALA A 104 -17.89 2.22 4.16
C ALA A 104 -18.52 3.63 4.21
N LYS A 105 -18.02 4.56 3.39
CA LYS A 105 -18.37 5.99 3.48
C LYS A 105 -18.89 6.59 2.18
N GLY A 106 -18.75 5.90 1.05
CA GLY A 106 -19.20 6.39 -0.25
C GLY A 106 -20.71 6.53 -0.32
N THR A 107 -21.18 7.55 -1.02
CA THR A 107 -22.61 7.85 -1.19
C THR A 107 -23.16 7.38 -2.55
N ASP A 108 -22.34 6.76 -3.38
CA ASP A 108 -22.76 6.26 -4.69
C ASP A 108 -23.83 5.14 -4.51
N PRO A 109 -25.05 5.32 -5.04
CA PRO A 109 -26.13 4.36 -4.83
C PRO A 109 -25.82 2.97 -5.38
N SER A 110 -25.02 2.87 -6.44
CA SER A 110 -24.71 1.62 -7.09
C SER A 110 -23.68 0.81 -6.31
N ILE A 111 -22.67 1.47 -5.74
CA ILE A 111 -21.73 0.86 -4.80
C ILE A 111 -22.47 0.35 -3.55
N GLN A 112 -23.38 1.16 -2.99
CA GLN A 112 -24.14 0.79 -1.79
C GLN A 112 -25.09 -0.37 -2.06
N GLU A 113 -25.80 -0.36 -3.20
CA GLU A 113 -26.69 -1.45 -3.58
C GLU A 113 -25.94 -2.75 -3.87
N PHE A 114 -24.77 -2.66 -4.51
CA PHE A 114 -23.91 -3.82 -4.73
C PHE A 114 -23.49 -4.47 -3.41
N ALA A 115 -23.00 -3.68 -2.45
CA ALA A 115 -22.61 -4.18 -1.12
C ALA A 115 -23.78 -4.77 -0.33
N ARG A 116 -24.92 -4.07 -0.33
CA ARG A 116 -26.14 -4.51 0.36
C ARG A 116 -26.60 -5.88 -0.16
N ARG A 117 -26.67 -6.03 -1.49
CA ARG A 117 -27.07 -7.30 -2.11
C ARG A 117 -26.04 -8.40 -1.89
N ALA A 118 -24.75 -8.09 -1.98
CA ALA A 118 -23.68 -9.04 -1.69
C ALA A 118 -23.83 -9.63 -0.28
N LEU A 119 -24.02 -8.78 0.73
CA LEU A 119 -24.24 -9.22 2.10
C LEU A 119 -25.59 -9.92 2.29
N THR A 120 -26.66 -9.46 1.61
CA THR A 120 -27.97 -10.13 1.65
C THR A 120 -27.86 -11.57 1.16
N ASN A 121 -27.15 -11.80 0.06
CA ASN A 121 -26.94 -13.14 -0.50
C ASN A 121 -26.12 -14.03 0.44
N LYS A 122 -25.18 -13.46 1.19
CA LYS A 122 -24.29 -14.23 2.08
C LYS A 122 -24.87 -14.49 3.47
N ARG A 123 -25.53 -13.49 4.07
CA ARG A 123 -25.95 -13.48 5.48
C ARG A 123 -27.45 -13.40 5.69
N GLY A 124 -28.24 -13.22 4.62
CA GLY A 124 -29.70 -13.18 4.71
C GLY A 124 -30.18 -12.12 5.70
N ALA A 125 -30.86 -12.56 6.76
CA ALA A 125 -31.40 -11.68 7.80
C ALA A 125 -30.33 -10.84 8.53
N ASP A 126 -29.09 -11.35 8.64
CA ASP A 126 -28.00 -10.67 9.35
C ASP A 126 -27.22 -9.66 8.48
N ALA A 127 -27.67 -9.44 7.23
CA ALA A 127 -26.96 -8.59 6.29
C ALA A 127 -26.85 -7.13 6.74
N ALA A 128 -27.91 -6.59 7.35
CA ALA A 128 -27.91 -5.21 7.86
C ALA A 128 -26.89 -5.03 8.98
N THR A 129 -26.91 -5.92 9.98
CA THR A 129 -25.93 -5.93 11.09
C THR A 129 -24.50 -6.08 10.58
N SER A 130 -24.28 -6.96 9.60
CA SER A 130 -22.95 -7.16 8.98
C SER A 130 -22.46 -5.91 8.27
N LEU A 131 -23.35 -5.18 7.59
CA LEU A 131 -23.04 -3.92 6.92
C LEU A 131 -22.72 -2.81 7.93
N GLU A 132 -23.44 -2.75 9.05
CA GLU A 132 -23.18 -1.81 10.15
C GLU A 132 -21.82 -2.06 10.80
N HIS A 133 -21.49 -3.33 11.09
CA HIS A 133 -20.16 -3.69 11.60
C HIS A 133 -19.05 -3.28 10.64
N PHE A 134 -19.26 -3.50 9.34
CA PHE A 134 -18.31 -3.06 8.33
C PHE A 134 -18.15 -1.52 8.30
N ARG A 135 -19.27 -0.79 8.35
CA ARG A 135 -19.24 0.69 8.36
C ARG A 135 -18.59 1.24 9.63
N ALA A 136 -18.76 0.60 10.78
CA ALA A 136 -18.18 1.04 12.05
C ALA A 136 -16.69 0.69 12.19
N GLY A 137 -16.31 -0.50 11.74
CA GLY A 137 -15.00 -1.11 12.04
C GLY A 137 -14.05 -1.31 10.87
N GLY A 138 -14.50 -1.06 9.64
CA GLY A 138 -13.77 -1.41 8.41
C GLY A 138 -14.02 -2.86 7.98
N TRP A 139 -13.11 -3.45 7.21
CA TRP A 139 -13.25 -4.80 6.67
C TRP A 139 -13.70 -5.84 7.72
N THR A 140 -14.53 -6.77 7.28
CA THR A 140 -14.92 -7.98 8.01
C THR A 140 -14.79 -9.16 7.06
N ALA A 141 -14.59 -10.37 7.59
CA ALA A 141 -14.57 -11.58 6.77
C ALA A 141 -15.87 -11.74 5.96
N ASP A 142 -17.02 -11.49 6.59
CA ASP A 142 -18.33 -11.51 5.95
C ASP A 142 -18.41 -10.58 4.74
N MET A 143 -17.96 -9.31 4.89
CA MET A 143 -18.00 -8.34 3.80
C MET A 143 -17.03 -8.70 2.67
N LEU A 144 -15.81 -9.13 3.00
CA LEU A 144 -14.80 -9.51 2.01
C LEU A 144 -15.28 -10.68 1.16
N GLU A 145 -15.74 -11.74 1.81
CA GLU A 145 -16.21 -12.91 1.08
C GLU A 145 -17.53 -12.62 0.34
N ALA A 146 -18.43 -11.80 0.90
CA ALA A 146 -19.67 -11.40 0.22
C ALA A 146 -19.39 -10.65 -1.08
N LEU A 147 -18.50 -9.66 -1.03
CA LEU A 147 -18.10 -8.92 -2.23
C LEU A 147 -17.37 -9.82 -3.21
N ALA A 148 -16.54 -10.74 -2.74
CA ALA A 148 -15.81 -11.66 -3.59
C ALA A 148 -16.73 -12.66 -4.31
N ASP A 149 -17.76 -13.18 -3.61
CA ASP A 149 -18.77 -14.04 -4.20
C ASP A 149 -19.68 -13.23 -5.16
N ALA A 150 -20.06 -12.00 -4.81
CA ALA A 150 -20.86 -11.13 -5.68
C ALA A 150 -20.12 -10.71 -6.96
N ASP A 151 -18.83 -10.38 -6.87
CA ASP A 151 -17.98 -10.05 -8.02
C ASP A 151 -17.93 -11.20 -9.03
N SER A 152 -17.75 -12.44 -8.54
CA SER A 152 -17.68 -13.63 -9.40
C SER A 152 -18.98 -13.88 -10.18
N ASN A 153 -20.11 -13.43 -9.64
CA ASN A 153 -21.45 -13.63 -10.21
C ASN A 153 -21.99 -12.37 -10.91
N ALA A 154 -21.25 -11.26 -10.92
CA ALA A 154 -21.73 -10.01 -11.51
C ALA A 154 -21.92 -10.13 -13.03
N SER A 155 -23.02 -9.59 -13.55
CA SER A 155 -23.24 -9.43 -14.98
C SER A 155 -22.36 -8.32 -15.58
N PRO A 156 -22.20 -8.25 -16.91
CA PRO A 156 -21.50 -7.14 -17.56
C PRO A 156 -22.08 -5.76 -17.24
N ASP A 157 -23.41 -5.65 -17.11
CA ASP A 157 -24.09 -4.40 -16.79
C ASP A 157 -23.80 -3.96 -15.35
N GLU A 158 -23.85 -4.87 -14.39
CA GLU A 158 -23.47 -4.58 -13.00
C GLU A 158 -22.01 -4.13 -12.90
N ARG A 159 -21.11 -4.75 -13.67
CA ARG A 159 -19.70 -4.33 -13.75
C ARG A 159 -19.55 -2.92 -14.29
N LYS A 160 -20.35 -2.54 -15.30
CA LYS A 160 -20.33 -1.18 -15.86
C LYS A 160 -20.82 -0.16 -14.83
N THR A 161 -21.85 -0.50 -14.07
CA THR A 161 -22.36 0.37 -13.01
C THR A 161 -21.34 0.52 -11.88
N LEU A 162 -20.70 -0.59 -11.45
CA LEU A 162 -19.59 -0.55 -10.49
C LEU A 162 -18.42 0.31 -11.00
N ALA A 163 -18.04 0.18 -12.27
CA ALA A 163 -16.96 0.97 -12.86
C ALA A 163 -17.25 2.48 -12.79
N THR A 164 -18.51 2.87 -12.95
CA THR A 164 -18.95 4.27 -12.83
C THR A 164 -18.79 4.78 -11.40
N GLY A 165 -19.23 4.01 -10.41
CA GLY A 165 -19.11 4.38 -9.00
C GLY A 165 -17.65 4.40 -8.51
N LEU A 166 -16.85 3.40 -8.89
CA LEU A 166 -15.42 3.32 -8.54
C LEU A 166 -14.60 4.43 -9.22
N GLY A 167 -14.95 4.78 -10.45
CA GLY A 167 -14.26 5.82 -11.23
C GLY A 167 -14.30 7.20 -10.58
N GLN A 168 -15.31 7.50 -9.75
CA GLN A 168 -15.38 8.74 -8.97
C GLN A 168 -14.22 8.88 -7.96
N PHE A 169 -13.55 7.78 -7.64
CA PHE A 169 -12.46 7.71 -6.64
C PHE A 169 -11.12 7.30 -7.25
N ASN A 170 -10.96 7.41 -8.59
CA ASN A 170 -9.78 6.96 -9.32
C ASN A 170 -9.44 5.46 -9.15
N LEU A 171 -10.43 4.62 -8.84
CA LEU A 171 -10.28 3.17 -8.82
C LEU A 171 -10.90 2.55 -10.06
N SER A 172 -10.18 1.61 -10.69
CA SER A 172 -10.72 0.84 -11.80
C SER A 172 -11.52 -0.37 -11.30
N VAL A 173 -12.44 -0.86 -12.13
CA VAL A 173 -13.12 -2.14 -11.86
C VAL A 173 -12.12 -3.30 -11.82
N ASP A 174 -11.01 -3.22 -12.55
CA ASP A 174 -9.95 -4.24 -12.51
C ASP A 174 -9.22 -4.26 -11.17
N ASP A 175 -9.04 -3.12 -10.51
CA ASP A 175 -8.49 -3.05 -9.14
C ASP A 175 -9.37 -3.80 -8.15
N PHE A 176 -10.67 -3.52 -8.22
CA PHE A 176 -11.68 -4.19 -7.40
C PHE A 176 -11.68 -5.71 -7.67
N ARG A 177 -11.73 -6.11 -8.94
CA ARG A 177 -11.76 -7.53 -9.35
C ARG A 177 -10.51 -8.28 -8.92
N ARG A 178 -9.33 -7.65 -9.08
CA ARG A 178 -8.07 -8.24 -8.64
C ARG A 178 -8.03 -8.45 -7.14
N PHE A 179 -8.49 -7.47 -6.37
CA PHE A 179 -8.58 -7.62 -4.92
C PHE A 179 -9.57 -8.72 -4.52
N MET A 180 -10.75 -8.77 -5.15
CA MET A 180 -11.73 -9.84 -4.91
C MET A 180 -11.22 -11.22 -5.31
N GLN A 181 -10.42 -11.31 -6.37
CA GLN A 181 -9.75 -12.55 -6.76
C GLN A 181 -8.79 -13.02 -5.67
N LEU A 182 -7.97 -12.14 -5.10
CA LEU A 182 -7.07 -12.48 -3.99
C LEU A 182 -7.82 -12.98 -2.76
N VAL A 183 -9.00 -12.41 -2.45
CA VAL A 183 -9.85 -12.91 -1.37
C VAL A 183 -10.31 -14.34 -1.66
N ARG A 184 -10.75 -14.65 -2.88
CA ARG A 184 -11.15 -16.01 -3.28
C ARG A 184 -9.98 -16.98 -3.23
N ASP A 185 -8.83 -16.59 -3.76
CA ASP A 185 -7.61 -17.40 -3.77
C ASP A 185 -7.15 -17.65 -2.33
N GLY A 186 -7.18 -16.63 -1.48
CA GLY A 186 -6.84 -16.73 -0.07
C GLY A 186 -7.78 -17.68 0.68
N ARG A 187 -9.09 -17.57 0.46
CA ARG A 187 -10.08 -18.51 1.03
C ARG A 187 -9.80 -19.95 0.58
N SER A 188 -9.53 -20.15 -0.70
CA SER A 188 -9.21 -21.48 -1.27
C SER A 188 -7.95 -22.06 -0.65
N ALA A 189 -6.87 -21.28 -0.59
CA ALA A 189 -5.58 -21.69 -0.04
C ALA A 189 -5.63 -22.02 1.46
N LEU A 190 -6.37 -21.22 2.25
CA LEU A 190 -6.57 -21.50 3.68
C LEU A 190 -7.45 -22.74 3.88
N THR A 191 -8.49 -22.92 3.08
CA THR A 191 -9.34 -24.12 3.14
C THR A 191 -8.54 -25.39 2.84
N ALA A 192 -7.62 -25.34 1.87
CA ALA A 192 -6.71 -26.45 1.57
C ALA A 192 -5.75 -26.78 2.74
N GLN A 193 -5.53 -25.83 3.66
CA GLN A 193 -4.77 -26.00 4.89
C GLN A 193 -5.64 -26.39 6.10
N GLY A 194 -6.97 -26.57 5.91
CA GLY A 194 -7.91 -26.87 6.98
C GLY A 194 -8.28 -25.66 7.85
N LEU A 195 -8.04 -24.44 7.37
CA LEU A 195 -8.34 -23.19 8.07
C LEU A 195 -9.52 -22.46 7.42
N ALA A 196 -10.41 -21.88 8.23
CA ALA A 196 -11.44 -20.99 7.71
C ALA A 196 -10.91 -19.55 7.57
N PHE A 197 -11.22 -18.89 6.45
CA PHE A 197 -10.81 -17.50 6.20
C PHE A 197 -11.25 -16.55 7.32
N GLN A 198 -12.48 -16.71 7.81
CA GLN A 198 -13.01 -15.92 8.93
C GLN A 198 -12.20 -16.06 10.21
N GLU A 199 -11.76 -17.28 10.56
CA GLU A 199 -10.98 -17.54 11.77
C GLU A 199 -9.61 -16.88 11.68
N VAL A 200 -8.93 -17.04 10.54
CA VAL A 200 -7.62 -16.42 10.28
C VAL A 200 -7.72 -14.90 10.28
N TYR A 201 -8.73 -14.35 9.59
CA TYR A 201 -8.98 -12.91 9.60
C TYR A 201 -9.23 -12.37 11.00
N THR A 202 -10.10 -13.03 11.77
CA THR A 202 -10.44 -12.60 13.13
C THR A 202 -9.23 -12.66 14.05
N HIS A 203 -8.40 -13.69 13.91
CA HIS A 203 -7.14 -13.81 14.64
C HIS A 203 -6.23 -12.61 14.37
N HIS A 204 -5.91 -12.32 13.10
CA HIS A 204 -5.11 -11.15 12.74
C HIS A 204 -5.78 -9.84 13.21
N ARG A 205 -7.09 -9.70 13.05
CA ARG A 205 -7.80 -8.48 13.44
C ARG A 205 -7.66 -8.17 14.93
N SER A 206 -7.65 -9.20 15.78
CA SER A 206 -7.53 -9.06 17.24
C SER A 206 -6.17 -8.52 17.69
N THR A 207 -5.12 -8.71 16.91
CA THR A 207 -3.76 -8.23 17.21
C THR A 207 -3.47 -6.86 16.58
N MET A 208 -4.40 -6.30 15.82
CA MET A 208 -4.21 -5.05 15.06
C MET A 208 -4.81 -3.83 15.77
N PRO A 209 -4.31 -2.61 15.47
CA PRO A 209 -4.83 -1.38 16.07
C PRO A 209 -6.34 -1.20 15.92
N GLY A 210 -6.99 -0.60 16.91
CA GLY A 210 -8.42 -0.33 16.89
C GLY A 210 -9.29 -1.60 16.87
N ALA A 211 -8.77 -2.76 17.28
CA ALA A 211 -9.60 -3.92 17.60
C ALA A 211 -10.57 -3.54 18.73
N ALA A 212 -11.84 -3.94 18.60
CA ALA A 212 -12.80 -3.80 19.69
C ALA A 212 -12.22 -4.53 20.92
N ARG A 213 -11.99 -3.80 22.00
CA ARG A 213 -11.68 -4.37 23.31
C ARG A 213 -12.97 -4.81 23.98
#